data_AF-A0A1V5UMY4-F1
#
_entry.id   AF-A0A1V5UMY4-F1
#
_cell.length_a   1.000
_cell.length_b   1.000
_cell.length_c   1.000
_cell.angle_alpha   90.00
_cell.angle_beta   90.00
_cell.angle_gamma   90.00
#
_symmetry.space_group_name_H-M   'P 1'
#
loop_
_entity.id
_entity.type
_entity.pdbx_description
1 polymer ?
#
loop_
_entity_poly.entity_id
_entity_poly.type
_entity_poly.pdbx_seq_one_letter_code
_entity_poly.pdbx_strand_id
1 'polypeptide(L)'
;MEQKKTPFITVTVTCPICLEQFQTYKMKVGLYAVLDKESDQRPKSYKWTEPEFASINPMHYSMWRCPKCYYTDFTENFEKKTDSKILAMRKIYKPAEVIKMPFMSEILRYTDLSIPSFETTVNQYLTAAYINEIPTRVEDKSYFKLARIYLRLAWLYREKYGTPDNSVESIRLKQIFKSFDEIDSNYSKLEASVTKLLSNIKNRLSEIYGGETPMNNPYYANIAGFLSNVKNIPASLGRLKTTAVLDQQGKLNGDTASAGNQPYYNFPSFVDFLMSLMTHWPDLPLNEKSALSLAVKNYTLSYTNEDYFDTPEKRLNAVDLIEDLYVRLDDYDSALNYVTEIYRSGTKDRQGLYNKMNSKKADGTYPTQSEKDRIESQIARINATLSKASDKKKDLEEKRLSVMLPRVMAIINQNPQILEAELLIKLAEIGLPESIYADLKEKNMIPALTGEAESEKKDAASAEGAGEKEEASLV
;
A
#
# COMPACT_ATOMS: atom_id res chain seq x y z
N MET A 1 -23.62 45.08 13.56
CA MET A 1 -22.55 44.07 13.37
C MET A 1 -23.16 42.89 12.67
N GLU A 2 -22.87 42.68 11.39
CA GLU A 2 -23.27 41.43 10.71
C GLU A 2 -22.55 40.26 11.39
N GLN A 3 -23.30 39.25 11.82
CA GLN A 3 -22.70 38.01 12.28
C GLN A 3 -21.91 37.41 11.12
N LYS A 4 -20.59 37.27 11.28
CA LYS A 4 -19.75 36.52 10.34
C LYS A 4 -20.39 35.14 10.13
N LYS A 5 -20.79 34.84 8.89
CA LYS A 5 -21.25 33.51 8.53
C LYS A 5 -20.13 32.50 8.85
N THR A 6 -20.50 31.40 9.51
CA THR A 6 -19.59 30.29 9.82
C THR A 6 -19.96 29.06 8.99
N PRO A 7 -18.98 28.33 8.43
CA PRO A 7 -19.22 27.07 7.72
C PRO A 7 -19.42 25.90 8.68
N PHE A 8 -19.23 26.11 9.99
CA PHE A 8 -19.30 25.08 11.01
C PHE A 8 -20.55 25.21 11.86
N ILE A 9 -21.00 24.08 12.40
CA ILE A 9 -22.00 24.00 13.46
C ILE A 9 -21.38 23.25 14.64
N THR A 10 -21.74 23.68 15.86
CA THR A 10 -21.42 22.94 17.07
C THR A 10 -22.40 21.78 17.19
N VAL A 11 -21.88 20.57 17.40
CA VAL A 11 -22.67 19.35 17.59
C VAL A 11 -22.24 18.67 18.89
N THR A 12 -23.20 18.10 19.60
CA THR A 12 -22.93 17.20 20.74
C THR A 12 -22.86 15.78 20.22
N VAL A 13 -21.76 15.09 20.49
CA VAL A 13 -21.51 13.72 20.01
C VAL A 13 -21.20 12.80 21.18
N THR A 14 -21.59 11.53 21.08
CA THR A 14 -21.25 10.52 22.09
C THR A 14 -20.08 9.64 21.63
N CYS A 15 -19.01 9.58 22.43
CA CYS A 15 -17.90 8.67 22.15
C CYS A 15 -18.37 7.20 22.16
N PRO A 16 -18.06 6.40 21.12
CA PRO A 16 -18.50 4.99 21.06
C PRO A 16 -17.69 4.09 22.00
N ILE A 17 -16.55 4.55 22.52
CA ILE A 17 -15.68 3.78 23.41
C ILE A 17 -15.99 4.06 24.87
N CYS A 18 -15.82 5.31 25.32
CA CYS A 18 -16.00 5.69 26.73
C CYS A 18 -17.39 6.25 27.07
N LEU A 19 -18.28 6.39 26.09
CA LEU A 19 -19.64 6.92 26.22
C LEU A 19 -19.75 8.38 26.69
N GLU A 20 -18.62 9.09 26.81
CA GLU A 20 -18.60 10.51 27.13
C GLU A 20 -19.28 11.33 26.03
N GLN A 21 -20.10 12.30 26.45
CA GLN A 21 -20.66 13.30 25.55
C GLN A 21 -19.77 14.53 25.53
N PHE A 22 -19.49 15.05 24.35
CA PHE A 22 -18.69 16.27 24.21
C PHE A 22 -19.15 17.09 23.01
N GLN A 23 -18.85 18.39 23.04
CA GLN A 23 -19.10 19.28 21.92
C GLN A 23 -17.92 19.30 20.97
N THR A 24 -18.22 19.28 19.67
CA THR A 24 -17.22 19.40 18.60
C THR A 24 -17.82 20.17 17.42
N TYR A 25 -16.99 20.51 16.45
CA TYR A 25 -17.43 21.18 15.23
C TYR A 25 -17.66 20.19 14.10
N LYS A 26 -18.72 20.44 13.33
CA LYS A 26 -19.03 19.75 12.09
C LYS A 26 -19.22 20.78 10.99
N MET A 27 -18.62 20.54 9.83
CA MET A 27 -18.88 21.37 8.66
C MET A 27 -20.33 21.17 8.18
N LYS A 28 -21.04 22.25 7.84
CA LYS A 28 -22.44 22.18 7.41
C LYS A 28 -22.57 21.34 6.14
N VAL A 29 -23.59 20.48 6.10
CA VAL A 29 -23.89 19.64 4.93
C VAL A 29 -24.29 20.53 3.76
N GLY A 30 -23.79 20.21 2.57
CA GLY A 30 -24.14 20.91 1.33
C GLY A 30 -23.34 22.18 1.06
N LEU A 31 -22.37 22.56 1.90
CA LEU A 31 -21.50 23.72 1.64
C LEU A 31 -20.57 23.55 0.44
N TYR A 32 -20.27 22.32 0.09
CA TYR A 32 -19.45 22.01 -1.07
C TYR A 32 -19.88 20.69 -1.71
N ALA A 33 -19.56 20.55 -2.99
CA ALA A 33 -19.66 19.30 -3.74
C ALA A 33 -18.30 18.97 -4.36
N VAL A 34 -17.94 17.69 -4.38
CA VAL A 34 -16.77 17.21 -5.12
C VAL A 34 -17.12 17.22 -6.61
N LEU A 35 -16.39 18.00 -7.40
CA LEU A 35 -16.64 18.11 -8.85
C LEU A 35 -15.92 17.04 -9.64
N ASP A 36 -14.65 16.80 -9.29
CA ASP A 36 -13.79 15.83 -9.97
C ASP A 36 -13.01 15.02 -8.94
N LYS A 37 -12.69 13.78 -9.32
CA LYS A 37 -11.93 12.85 -8.51
C LYS A 37 -10.79 12.25 -9.32
N GLU A 38 -9.71 11.94 -8.63
CA GLU A 38 -8.73 11.00 -9.14
C GLU A 38 -9.28 9.56 -9.11
N SER A 39 -8.58 8.68 -9.82
CA SER A 39 -8.91 7.25 -9.91
C SER A 39 -8.98 6.57 -8.53
N ASP A 40 -8.08 6.96 -7.61
CA ASP A 40 -8.06 6.50 -6.22
C ASP A 40 -9.15 7.15 -5.34
N GLN A 41 -10.08 7.91 -5.93
CA GLN A 41 -11.16 8.65 -5.28
C GLN A 41 -10.75 9.93 -4.53
N ARG A 42 -9.50 10.38 -4.64
CA ARG A 42 -9.10 11.68 -4.08
C ARG A 42 -9.90 12.82 -4.75
N PRO A 43 -10.57 13.70 -3.99
CA PRO A 43 -11.16 14.91 -4.56
C PRO A 43 -10.08 15.82 -5.19
N LYS A 44 -10.24 16.19 -6.46
CA LYS A 44 -9.35 17.16 -7.13
C LYS A 44 -9.80 18.60 -6.93
N SER A 45 -11.10 18.82 -6.94
CA SER A 45 -11.69 20.14 -6.85
C SER A 45 -13.05 20.11 -6.17
N TYR A 46 -13.37 21.23 -5.51
CA TYR A 46 -14.61 21.43 -4.78
C TYR A 46 -15.37 22.61 -5.38
N LYS A 47 -16.67 22.46 -5.55
CA LYS A 47 -17.59 23.58 -5.78
C LYS A 47 -18.18 24.00 -4.45
N TRP A 48 -17.83 25.19 -4.00
CA TRP A 48 -18.39 25.79 -2.80
C TRP A 48 -19.69 26.52 -3.11
N THR A 49 -20.70 26.37 -2.26
CA THR A 49 -21.94 27.16 -2.36
C THR A 49 -21.70 28.63 -1.98
N GLU A 50 -20.77 28.86 -1.05
CA GLU A 50 -20.39 30.16 -0.54
C GLU A 50 -18.88 30.35 -0.81
N PRO A 51 -18.48 31.20 -1.78
CA PRO A 51 -17.08 31.35 -2.19
C PRO A 51 -16.11 31.76 -1.07
N GLU A 52 -16.62 32.45 -0.04
CA GLU A 52 -15.84 32.85 1.16
C GLU A 52 -15.25 31.67 1.94
N PHE A 53 -15.80 30.46 1.78
CA PHE A 53 -15.30 29.24 2.42
C PHE A 53 -14.33 28.44 1.53
N ALA A 54 -14.03 28.91 0.31
CA ALA A 54 -13.22 28.16 -0.65
C ALA A 54 -11.77 27.88 -0.20
N SER A 55 -11.26 28.62 0.79
CA SER A 55 -9.94 28.41 1.40
C SER A 55 -9.90 27.26 2.41
N ILE A 56 -11.05 26.72 2.81
CA ILE A 56 -11.14 25.61 3.76
C ILE A 56 -10.85 24.31 3.02
N ASN A 57 -9.97 23.48 3.57
CA ASN A 57 -9.79 22.11 3.10
C ASN A 57 -10.75 21.15 3.84
N PRO A 58 -11.75 20.56 3.17
CA PRO A 58 -12.67 19.61 3.78
C PRO A 58 -11.99 18.42 4.46
N MET A 59 -10.82 17.98 3.97
CA MET A 59 -10.12 16.81 4.50
C MET A 59 -9.61 17.04 5.93
N HIS A 60 -9.31 18.29 6.31
CA HIS A 60 -8.86 18.65 7.66
C HIS A 60 -9.96 18.51 8.73
N TYR A 61 -11.21 18.28 8.33
CA TYR A 61 -12.37 18.20 9.25
C TYR A 61 -13.07 16.84 9.21
N SER A 62 -12.38 15.82 8.69
CA SER A 62 -12.95 14.50 8.43
C SER A 62 -12.92 13.55 9.64
N MET A 63 -12.19 13.91 10.70
CA MET A 63 -12.00 13.10 11.90
C MET A 63 -12.50 13.81 13.16
N TRP A 64 -13.06 13.05 14.10
CA TRP A 64 -13.29 13.50 15.46
C TRP A 64 -12.43 12.71 16.44
N ARG A 65 -12.01 13.38 17.52
CA ARG A 65 -11.29 12.77 18.64
C ARG A 65 -12.06 13.02 19.93
N CYS A 66 -12.30 11.97 20.70
CA CYS A 66 -12.86 12.10 22.03
C CYS A 66 -11.87 12.80 22.97
N PRO A 67 -12.26 13.87 23.70
CA PRO A 67 -11.35 14.55 24.62
C PRO A 67 -11.01 13.73 25.87
N LYS A 68 -11.86 12.76 26.24
CA LYS A 68 -11.67 11.94 27.44
C LYS A 68 -10.79 10.71 27.22
N CYS A 69 -11.04 9.98 26.13
CA CYS A 69 -10.36 8.71 25.87
C CYS A 69 -9.47 8.72 24.63
N TYR A 70 -9.40 9.84 23.90
CA TYR A 70 -8.60 10.02 22.68
C TYR A 70 -8.91 9.07 21.52
N TYR A 71 -9.98 8.30 21.62
CA TYR A 71 -10.53 7.57 20.48
C TYR A 71 -10.77 8.51 19.31
N THR A 72 -10.19 8.20 18.16
CA THR A 72 -10.22 9.02 16.95
C THR A 72 -10.78 8.19 15.80
N ASP A 73 -11.78 8.71 15.10
CA ASP A 73 -12.40 8.06 13.94
C ASP A 73 -13.08 9.09 13.03
N PHE A 74 -13.45 8.66 11.82
CA PHE A 74 -14.16 9.46 10.83
C PHE A 74 -15.48 9.97 11.38
N THR A 75 -15.81 11.24 11.08
CA THR A 75 -17.06 11.86 11.55
C THR A 75 -18.30 11.07 11.14
N GLU A 76 -18.32 10.46 9.95
CA GLU A 76 -19.44 9.66 9.46
C GLU A 76 -19.63 8.31 10.18
N ASN A 77 -18.62 7.85 10.93
CA ASN A 77 -18.63 6.55 11.61
C ASN A 77 -18.53 6.67 13.14
N PHE A 78 -18.18 7.85 13.67
CA PHE A 78 -17.83 8.03 15.07
C PHE A 78 -18.93 7.57 16.03
N GLU A 79 -20.20 7.84 15.75
CA GLU A 79 -21.31 7.51 16.67
C GLU A 79 -21.93 6.12 16.43
N LYS A 80 -21.34 5.25 15.60
CA LYS A 80 -21.86 3.91 15.29
C LYS A 80 -21.64 2.92 16.46
N LYS A 81 -22.45 3.04 17.50
CA LYS A 81 -22.33 2.27 18.76
C LYS A 81 -22.58 0.76 18.63
N THR A 82 -23.27 0.31 17.58
CA THR A 82 -23.70 -1.09 17.39
C THR A 82 -22.82 -1.88 16.42
N ASP A 83 -21.79 -1.26 15.86
CA ASP A 83 -20.84 -1.93 14.97
C ASP A 83 -20.03 -2.98 15.75
N SER A 84 -19.93 -4.21 15.23
CA SER A 84 -19.27 -5.32 15.91
C SER A 84 -17.79 -5.06 16.19
N LYS A 85 -17.09 -4.39 15.27
CA LYS A 85 -15.69 -3.99 15.42
C LYS A 85 -15.55 -2.90 16.49
N ILE A 86 -16.52 -1.98 16.59
CA ILE A 86 -16.56 -0.98 17.67
C ILE A 86 -16.82 -1.65 19.03
N LEU A 87 -17.71 -2.65 19.10
CA LEU A 87 -17.94 -3.41 20.33
C LEU A 87 -16.70 -4.20 20.76
N ALA A 88 -15.97 -4.80 19.81
CA ALA A 88 -14.69 -5.44 20.07
C ALA A 88 -13.64 -4.41 20.56
N MET A 89 -13.54 -3.27 19.88
CA MET A 89 -12.66 -2.17 20.27
C MET A 89 -12.95 -1.68 21.69
N ARG A 90 -14.22 -1.54 22.10
CA ARG A 90 -14.56 -1.13 23.47
C ARG A 90 -14.06 -2.11 24.53
N LYS A 91 -14.00 -3.41 24.22
CA LYS A 91 -13.47 -4.43 25.14
C LYS A 91 -11.96 -4.35 25.28
N ILE A 92 -11.26 -4.09 24.17
CA ILE A 92 -9.79 -4.13 24.08
C ILE A 92 -9.16 -2.78 24.44
N TYR A 93 -9.75 -1.67 23.99
CA TYR A 93 -9.21 -0.32 24.18
C TYR A 93 -9.37 0.14 25.62
N LYS A 94 -8.26 0.20 26.37
CA LYS A 94 -8.20 0.72 27.73
C LYS A 94 -7.53 2.09 27.74
N PRO A 95 -8.29 3.20 27.86
CA PRO A 95 -7.73 4.55 27.68
C PRO A 95 -6.54 4.84 28.61
N ALA A 96 -6.62 4.40 29.87
CA ALA A 96 -5.57 4.60 30.87
C ALA A 96 -4.25 3.87 30.55
N GLU A 97 -4.29 2.81 29.74
CA GLU A 97 -3.12 2.07 29.28
C GLU A 97 -2.62 2.64 27.96
N VAL A 98 -3.54 2.92 27.03
CA VAL A 98 -3.21 3.44 25.69
C VAL A 98 -2.51 4.79 25.78
N ILE A 99 -2.93 5.71 26.65
CA ILE A 99 -2.27 7.02 26.82
C ILE A 99 -0.83 6.88 27.32
N LYS A 100 -0.50 5.77 28.01
CA LYS A 100 0.86 5.50 28.50
C LYS A 100 1.75 4.85 27.43
N MET A 101 1.18 4.41 26.31
CA MET A 101 1.98 3.87 25.21
C MET A 101 2.85 5.00 24.63
N PRO A 102 4.16 4.76 24.40
CA PRO A 102 5.09 5.82 23.98
C PRO A 102 4.59 6.63 22.77
N PHE A 103 4.18 5.94 21.69
CA PHE A 103 3.62 6.56 20.51
C PHE A 103 2.41 7.47 20.82
N MET A 104 1.42 6.95 21.54
CA MET A 104 0.20 7.69 21.88
C MET A 104 0.49 8.88 22.78
N SER A 105 1.37 8.71 23.77
CA SER A 105 1.75 9.79 24.69
C SER A 105 2.41 10.96 23.94
N GLU A 106 3.26 10.65 22.96
CA GLU A 106 4.00 11.64 22.18
C GLU A 106 3.09 12.31 21.15
N ILE A 107 2.32 11.55 20.36
CA ILE A 107 1.46 12.13 19.32
C ILE A 107 0.35 13.01 19.92
N LEU A 108 -0.24 12.61 21.05
CA LEU A 108 -1.29 13.40 21.70
C LEU A 108 -0.75 14.71 22.28
N ARG A 109 0.48 14.70 22.82
CA ARG A 109 1.13 15.89 23.38
C ARG A 109 1.32 16.99 22.33
N TYR A 110 1.62 16.61 21.10
CA TYR A 110 1.91 17.54 20.00
C TYR A 110 0.77 17.59 18.98
N THR A 111 -0.49 17.48 19.40
CA THR A 111 -1.66 17.61 18.51
C THR A 111 -2.70 18.55 19.08
N ASP A 112 -2.70 19.78 18.57
CA ASP A 112 -3.67 20.83 18.89
C ASP A 112 -4.84 20.81 17.90
N LEU A 113 -6.01 20.39 18.37
CA LEU A 113 -7.23 20.31 17.55
C LEU A 113 -7.89 21.67 17.29
N SER A 114 -7.47 22.73 17.98
CA SER A 114 -8.01 24.07 17.75
C SER A 114 -7.47 24.70 16.46
N ILE A 115 -6.40 24.14 15.89
CA ILE A 115 -5.75 24.62 14.67
C ILE A 115 -5.79 23.52 13.59
N PRO A 116 -6.81 23.53 12.71
CA PRO A 116 -6.87 22.62 11.58
C PRO A 116 -5.75 22.94 10.57
N SER A 117 -4.72 22.09 10.55
CA SER A 117 -3.61 22.17 9.60
C SER A 117 -3.32 20.80 9.00
N PHE A 118 -2.42 20.75 8.01
CA PHE A 118 -1.92 19.49 7.48
C PHE A 118 -1.34 18.62 8.61
N GLU A 119 -0.50 19.19 9.46
CA GLU A 119 0.20 18.52 10.56
C GLU A 119 -0.79 17.96 11.60
N THR A 120 -1.75 18.78 12.05
CA THR A 120 -2.82 18.33 12.96
C THR A 120 -3.64 17.21 12.34
N THR A 121 -3.97 17.32 11.05
CA THR A 121 -4.76 16.31 10.34
C THR A 121 -4.00 15.01 10.23
N VAL A 122 -2.73 15.03 9.79
CA VAL A 122 -1.85 13.86 9.75
C VAL A 122 -1.80 13.18 11.11
N ASN A 123 -1.63 13.93 12.19
CA ASN A 123 -1.60 13.35 13.54
C ASN A 123 -2.92 12.69 13.94
N GLN A 124 -4.07 13.27 13.55
CA GLN A 124 -5.37 12.63 13.77
C GLN A 124 -5.50 11.32 13.00
N TYR A 125 -5.07 11.28 11.74
CA TYR A 125 -5.09 10.07 10.92
C TYR A 125 -4.16 8.99 11.46
N LEU A 126 -2.94 9.35 11.88
CA LEU A 126 -1.99 8.44 12.52
C LEU A 126 -2.50 7.93 13.87
N THR A 127 -3.13 8.80 14.67
CA THR A 127 -3.81 8.38 15.92
C THR A 127 -4.92 7.37 15.62
N ALA A 128 -5.78 7.65 14.63
CA ALA A 128 -6.85 6.74 14.23
C ALA A 128 -6.29 5.40 13.71
N ALA A 129 -5.25 5.43 12.88
CA ALA A 129 -4.58 4.23 12.37
C ALA A 129 -4.05 3.39 13.53
N TYR A 130 -3.23 3.98 14.40
CA TYR A 130 -2.63 3.28 15.55
C TYR A 130 -3.69 2.62 16.44
N ILE A 131 -4.79 3.32 16.73
CA ILE A 131 -5.90 2.76 17.51
C ILE A 131 -6.54 1.55 16.81
N ASN A 132 -6.72 1.61 15.50
CA ASN A 132 -7.31 0.51 14.72
C ASN A 132 -6.31 -0.65 14.46
N GLU A 133 -5.02 -0.45 14.73
CA GLU A 133 -4.00 -1.51 14.71
C GLU A 133 -3.96 -2.31 16.03
N ILE A 134 -4.51 -1.78 17.14
CA ILE A 134 -4.51 -2.44 18.47
C ILE A 134 -5.15 -3.85 18.47
N PRO A 135 -6.31 -4.09 17.83
CA PRO A 135 -6.89 -5.43 17.79
C PRO A 135 -5.94 -6.42 17.10
N THR A 136 -5.57 -7.48 17.81
CA THR A 136 -4.68 -8.53 17.30
C THR A 136 -5.43 -9.65 16.58
N ARG A 137 -6.71 -9.85 16.91
CA ARG A 137 -7.59 -10.83 16.26
C ARG A 137 -8.08 -10.29 14.93
N VAL A 138 -7.98 -11.11 13.88
CA VAL A 138 -8.36 -10.78 12.50
C VAL A 138 -9.83 -10.34 12.42
N GLU A 139 -10.70 -11.07 13.12
CA GLU A 139 -12.13 -10.81 13.20
C GLU A 139 -12.51 -9.55 13.97
N ASP A 140 -11.63 -9.04 14.84
CA ASP A 140 -11.86 -7.82 15.62
C ASP A 140 -11.27 -6.57 14.92
N LYS A 141 -10.33 -6.77 13.99
CA LYS A 141 -9.65 -5.70 13.25
C LYS A 141 -10.51 -5.19 12.09
N SER A 142 -10.55 -3.87 11.89
CA SER A 142 -11.31 -3.26 10.79
C SER A 142 -10.36 -2.90 9.64
N TYR A 143 -10.12 -3.87 8.75
CA TYR A 143 -9.19 -3.71 7.63
C TYR A 143 -9.69 -2.66 6.63
N PHE A 144 -10.99 -2.64 6.33
CA PHE A 144 -11.56 -1.60 5.47
C PHE A 144 -11.31 -0.19 6.01
N LYS A 145 -11.45 -0.01 7.34
CA LYS A 145 -11.23 1.28 7.98
C LYS A 145 -9.76 1.68 7.94
N LEU A 146 -8.84 0.77 8.29
CA LEU A 146 -7.40 1.01 8.16
C LEU A 146 -7.01 1.40 6.73
N ALA A 147 -7.53 0.67 5.74
CA ALA A 147 -7.28 0.95 4.33
C ALA A 147 -7.70 2.39 3.94
N ARG A 148 -8.90 2.81 4.38
CA ARG A 148 -9.40 4.17 4.17
C ARG A 148 -8.58 5.23 4.90
N ILE A 149 -8.12 4.95 6.12
CA ILE A 149 -7.27 5.88 6.90
C ILE A 149 -5.95 6.10 6.15
N TYR A 150 -5.26 5.03 5.77
CA TYR A 150 -3.98 5.13 5.06
C TYR A 150 -4.13 5.75 3.66
N LEU A 151 -5.21 5.45 2.93
CA LEU A 151 -5.48 6.08 1.63
C LEU A 151 -5.64 7.60 1.75
N ARG A 152 -6.43 8.05 2.72
CA ARG A 152 -6.61 9.50 2.95
C ARG A 152 -5.34 10.16 3.49
N LEU A 153 -4.52 9.44 4.26
CA LEU A 153 -3.21 9.92 4.66
C LEU A 153 -2.29 10.10 3.43
N ALA A 154 -2.32 9.19 2.47
CA ALA A 154 -1.63 9.34 1.19
C ALA A 154 -2.12 10.59 0.44
N TRP A 155 -3.43 10.86 0.42
CA TRP A 155 -3.98 12.07 -0.20
C TRP A 155 -3.49 13.36 0.45
N LEU A 156 -3.37 13.39 1.78
CA LEU A 156 -2.83 14.54 2.51
C LEU A 156 -1.38 14.79 2.11
N TYR A 157 -0.56 13.73 2.06
CA TYR A 157 0.82 13.84 1.59
C TYR A 157 0.88 14.38 0.17
N ARG A 158 0.08 13.82 -0.75
CA ARG A 158 -0.01 14.30 -2.13
C ARG A 158 -0.44 15.76 -2.22
N GLU A 159 -1.36 16.21 -1.38
CA GLU A 159 -1.81 17.60 -1.36
C GLU A 159 -0.72 18.57 -0.87
N LYS A 160 -0.03 18.23 0.22
CA LYS A 160 1.04 19.08 0.78
C LYS A 160 2.26 19.11 -0.12
N TYR A 161 2.60 17.97 -0.70
CA TYR A 161 3.89 17.75 -1.32
C TYR A 161 3.84 17.70 -2.86
N GLY A 162 2.66 17.47 -3.44
CA GLY A 162 2.45 17.27 -4.87
C GLY A 162 2.65 15.81 -5.28
N THR A 163 2.22 15.47 -6.51
CA THR A 163 2.68 14.27 -7.19
C THR A 163 4.06 14.54 -7.78
N PRO A 164 5.04 13.63 -7.65
CA PRO A 164 6.30 13.75 -8.37
C PRO A 164 6.03 13.97 -9.87
N ASP A 165 6.58 15.04 -10.44
CA ASP A 165 6.47 15.26 -11.88
C ASP A 165 7.50 14.34 -12.57
N ASN A 166 7.03 13.23 -13.13
CA ASN A 166 7.87 12.24 -13.83
C ASN A 166 8.63 12.84 -15.03
N SER A 167 8.28 14.06 -15.48
CA SER A 167 8.85 14.68 -16.68
C SER A 167 10.27 15.24 -16.50
N VAL A 168 10.74 15.45 -15.27
CA VAL A 168 12.12 15.88 -14.97
C VAL A 168 12.70 15.04 -13.82
N GLU A 169 12.40 13.75 -13.81
CA GLU A 169 12.87 12.89 -12.73
C GLU A 169 14.35 12.55 -12.92
N SER A 170 15.20 13.13 -12.07
CA SER A 170 16.64 12.90 -12.08
C SER A 170 16.95 11.40 -12.04
N ILE A 171 17.73 10.91 -13.01
CA ILE A 171 18.22 9.52 -13.05
C ILE A 171 18.92 9.16 -11.73
N ARG A 172 19.64 10.12 -11.14
CA ARG A 172 20.32 9.92 -9.85
C ARG A 172 19.33 9.76 -8.70
N LEU A 173 18.22 10.49 -8.73
CA LEU A 173 17.20 10.39 -7.69
C LEU A 173 16.45 9.06 -7.77
N LYS A 174 16.19 8.55 -8.98
CA LYS A 174 15.71 7.17 -9.18
C LYS A 174 16.66 6.14 -8.61
N GLN A 175 17.96 6.31 -8.84
CA GLN A 175 18.99 5.43 -8.29
C GLN A 175 19.03 5.51 -6.76
N ILE A 176 18.87 6.69 -6.16
CA ILE A 176 18.78 6.89 -4.72
C ILE A 176 17.58 6.13 -4.14
N PHE A 177 16.39 6.28 -4.73
CA PHE A 177 15.21 5.53 -4.29
C PHE A 177 15.39 4.02 -4.44
N LYS A 178 15.98 3.56 -5.55
CA LYS A 178 16.31 2.14 -5.71
C LYS A 178 17.26 1.65 -4.62
N SER A 179 18.30 2.41 -4.30
CA SER A 179 19.21 2.06 -3.21
C SER A 179 18.49 2.02 -1.86
N PHE A 180 17.50 2.89 -1.63
CA PHE A 180 16.68 2.81 -0.43
C PHE A 180 15.85 1.52 -0.36
N ASP A 181 15.23 1.10 -1.47
CA ASP A 181 14.47 -0.16 -1.55
C ASP A 181 15.39 -1.38 -1.33
N GLU A 182 16.59 -1.36 -1.91
CA GLU A 182 17.62 -2.38 -1.70
C GLU A 182 18.07 -2.44 -0.23
N ILE A 183 18.24 -1.29 0.43
CA ILE A 183 18.57 -1.21 1.86
C ILE A 183 17.42 -1.75 2.72
N ASP A 184 16.16 -1.43 2.44
CA ASP A 184 15.00 -1.98 3.18
C ASP A 184 14.95 -3.51 3.10
N SER A 185 15.14 -4.06 1.89
CA SER A 185 15.16 -5.49 1.65
C SER A 185 16.29 -6.17 2.44
N ASN A 186 17.48 -5.56 2.43
CA ASN A 186 18.63 -6.06 3.18
C ASN A 186 18.44 -5.91 4.70
N TYR A 187 17.78 -4.84 5.15
CA TYR A 187 17.43 -4.63 6.55
C TYR A 187 16.46 -5.71 7.05
N SER A 188 15.47 -6.09 6.24
CA SER A 188 14.55 -7.18 6.58
C SER A 188 15.28 -8.52 6.76
N LYS A 189 16.29 -8.80 5.91
CA LYS A 189 17.17 -9.97 6.05
C LYS A 189 18.06 -9.87 7.29
N LEU A 190 18.55 -8.67 7.60
CA LEU A 190 19.31 -8.40 8.82
C LEU A 190 18.46 -8.66 10.06
N GLU A 191 17.22 -8.20 10.13
CA GLU A 191 16.31 -8.46 11.26
C GLU A 191 16.07 -9.95 11.49
N ALA A 192 15.85 -10.71 10.42
CA ALA A 192 15.71 -12.16 10.51
C ALA A 192 17.01 -12.81 11.06
N SER A 193 18.17 -12.35 10.59
CA SER A 193 19.48 -12.84 11.04
C SER A 193 19.78 -12.48 12.49
N VAL A 194 19.42 -11.26 12.92
CA VAL A 194 19.53 -10.80 14.30
C VAL A 194 18.63 -11.63 15.21
N THR A 195 17.40 -11.90 14.80
CA THR A 195 16.48 -12.77 15.57
C THR A 195 17.08 -14.17 15.77
N LYS A 196 17.68 -14.74 14.72
CA LYS A 196 18.38 -16.02 14.80
C LYS A 196 19.60 -15.96 15.72
N LEU A 197 20.41 -14.90 15.66
CA LEU A 197 21.55 -14.69 16.55
C LEU A 197 21.10 -14.61 18.01
N LEU A 198 20.06 -13.83 18.31
CA LEU A 198 19.51 -13.71 19.67
C LEU A 198 19.03 -15.06 20.21
N SER A 199 18.38 -15.87 19.37
CA SER A 199 17.97 -17.23 19.72
C SER A 199 19.17 -18.12 20.08
N ASN A 200 20.22 -18.09 19.25
CA ASN A 200 21.45 -18.85 19.51
C ASN A 200 22.16 -18.41 20.79
N ILE A 201 22.24 -17.10 21.05
CA ILE A 201 22.81 -16.58 22.30
C ILE A 201 21.98 -17.04 23.50
N LYS A 202 20.64 -16.98 23.41
CA LYS A 202 19.75 -17.46 24.46
C LYS A 202 19.96 -18.96 24.74
N ASN A 203 20.07 -19.78 23.69
CA ASN A 203 20.34 -21.21 23.83
C ASN A 203 21.70 -21.44 24.50
N ARG A 204 22.73 -20.71 24.08
CA ARG A 204 24.06 -20.81 24.67
C ARG A 204 24.09 -20.40 26.14
N LEU A 205 23.38 -19.34 26.52
CA LEU A 205 23.24 -18.94 27.92
C LEU A 205 22.51 -20.03 28.73
N SER A 206 21.48 -20.66 28.15
CA SER A 206 20.79 -21.79 28.78
C SER A 206 21.71 -23.01 28.96
N GLU A 207 22.59 -23.31 28.00
CA GLU A 207 23.59 -24.39 28.12
C GLU A 207 24.60 -24.11 29.24
N ILE A 208 25.05 -22.86 29.37
CA ILE A 208 26.06 -22.48 30.37
C ILE A 208 25.48 -22.49 31.79
N TYR A 209 24.26 -21.98 31.96
CA TYR A 209 23.69 -21.74 33.29
C TYR A 209 22.64 -22.77 33.70
N GLY A 210 22.13 -23.61 32.78
CA GLY A 210 21.12 -24.62 33.07
C GLY A 210 19.80 -24.09 33.62
N GLY A 211 19.56 -22.78 33.54
CA GLY A 211 18.47 -22.07 34.23
C GLY A 211 18.56 -20.54 34.06
N GLU A 212 18.21 -19.78 35.10
CA GLU A 212 18.24 -18.31 35.05
C GLU A 212 19.66 -17.78 34.84
N THR A 213 19.82 -16.98 33.79
CA THR A 213 21.10 -16.36 33.45
C THR A 213 21.35 -15.16 34.38
N PRO A 214 22.57 -15.01 34.93
CA PRO A 214 22.92 -13.87 35.77
C PRO A 214 22.68 -12.53 35.08
N MET A 215 22.01 -11.61 35.76
CA MET A 215 21.59 -10.32 35.19
C MET A 215 22.76 -9.40 34.81
N ASN A 216 23.95 -9.64 35.38
CA ASN A 216 25.19 -8.95 35.06
C ASN A 216 25.97 -9.58 33.87
N ASN A 217 25.37 -10.54 33.17
CA ASN A 217 26.04 -11.19 32.05
C ASN A 217 26.33 -10.17 30.91
N PRO A 218 27.57 -10.11 30.40
CA PRO A 218 27.98 -9.13 29.41
C PRO A 218 27.22 -9.24 28.08
N TYR A 219 26.62 -10.38 27.76
CA TYR A 219 25.74 -10.51 26.61
C TYR A 219 24.56 -9.53 26.68
N TYR A 220 23.98 -9.27 27.85
CA TYR A 220 22.82 -8.39 27.94
C TYR A 220 23.14 -6.93 27.56
N ALA A 221 24.24 -6.37 28.08
CA ALA A 221 24.65 -5.01 27.76
C ALA A 221 25.04 -4.86 26.28
N ASN A 222 25.80 -5.83 25.74
CA ASN A 222 26.23 -5.80 24.34
C ASN A 222 25.07 -6.02 23.37
N ILE A 223 24.13 -6.92 23.68
CA ILE A 223 22.90 -7.11 22.91
C ILE A 223 22.07 -5.84 22.93
N ALA A 224 21.88 -5.20 24.09
CA ALA A 224 21.10 -3.98 24.17
C ALA A 224 21.68 -2.86 23.30
N GLY A 225 23.00 -2.64 23.35
CA GLY A 225 23.69 -1.66 22.50
C GLY A 225 23.59 -2.00 21.00
N PHE A 226 23.81 -3.26 20.65
CA PHE A 226 23.67 -3.74 19.27
C PHE A 226 22.24 -3.54 18.73
N LEU A 227 21.22 -3.94 19.50
CA LEU A 227 19.82 -3.80 19.11
C LEU A 227 19.40 -2.34 19.00
N SER A 228 19.91 -1.45 19.85
CA SER A 228 19.68 -0.02 19.71
C SER A 228 20.20 0.50 18.37
N ASN A 229 21.39 0.08 17.95
CA ASN A 229 21.97 0.50 16.67
C ASN A 229 21.16 -0.03 15.48
N VAL A 230 20.77 -1.32 15.51
CA VAL A 230 19.93 -1.92 14.47
C VAL A 230 18.59 -1.19 14.35
N LYS A 231 17.92 -0.91 15.48
CA LYS A 231 16.64 -0.21 15.50
C LYS A 231 16.70 1.25 15.01
N ASN A 232 17.87 1.88 15.03
CA ASN A 232 18.05 3.25 14.56
C ASN A 232 18.24 3.35 13.04
N ILE A 233 18.51 2.24 12.34
CA ILE A 233 18.72 2.20 10.89
C ILE A 233 17.44 2.61 10.14
N PRO A 234 16.24 2.04 10.41
CA PRO A 234 15.01 2.42 9.70
C PRO A 234 14.65 3.89 9.87
N ALA A 235 14.83 4.45 11.06
CA ALA A 235 14.61 5.87 11.29
C ALA A 235 15.61 6.73 10.49
N SER A 236 16.88 6.36 10.47
CA SER A 236 17.88 7.11 9.69
C SER A 236 17.61 7.04 8.18
N LEU A 237 17.16 5.88 7.70
CA LEU A 237 16.77 5.66 6.31
C LEU A 237 15.49 6.43 5.96
N GLY A 238 14.51 6.48 6.86
CA GLY A 238 13.29 7.26 6.72
C GLY A 238 13.55 8.76 6.54
N ARG A 239 14.54 9.31 7.28
CA ARG A 239 14.98 10.70 7.10
C ARG A 239 15.53 10.93 5.69
N LEU A 240 16.44 10.07 5.25
CA LEU A 240 17.05 10.18 3.91
C LEU A 240 16.02 10.05 2.80
N LYS A 241 15.07 9.10 2.92
CA LYS A 241 13.94 8.95 1.98
C LYS A 241 13.09 10.20 1.92
N THR A 242 12.77 10.79 3.07
CA THR A 242 11.96 12.01 3.12
C THR A 242 12.70 13.19 2.47
N THR A 243 13.99 13.34 2.72
CA THR A 243 14.83 14.34 2.04
C THR A 243 14.87 14.12 0.53
N ALA A 244 14.98 12.88 0.06
CA ALA A 244 14.94 12.56 -1.36
C ALA A 244 13.56 12.84 -1.98
N VAL A 245 12.46 12.66 -1.23
CA VAL A 245 11.12 13.07 -1.68
C VAL A 245 11.04 14.61 -1.80
N LEU A 246 11.62 15.35 -0.86
CA LEU A 246 11.72 16.81 -0.96
C LEU A 246 12.60 17.26 -2.13
N ASP A 247 13.67 16.53 -2.44
CA ASP A 247 14.51 16.70 -3.64
C ASP A 247 13.71 16.50 -4.92
N GLN A 248 12.96 15.40 -5.00
CA GLN A 248 12.09 15.08 -6.13
C GLN A 248 11.10 16.20 -6.44
N GLN A 249 10.74 16.98 -5.42
CA GLN A 249 9.79 18.06 -5.51
C GLN A 249 10.44 19.43 -5.72
N GLY A 250 11.77 19.48 -5.90
CA GLY A 250 12.52 20.72 -6.11
C GLY A 250 12.59 21.62 -4.87
N LYS A 251 12.34 21.07 -3.67
CA LYS A 251 12.20 21.83 -2.41
C LYS A 251 13.45 21.82 -1.53
N LEU A 252 14.59 21.34 -2.04
CA LEU A 252 15.87 21.36 -1.30
C LEU A 252 16.56 22.74 -1.31
N ASN A 253 16.25 23.60 -2.28
CA ASN A 253 16.91 24.91 -2.40
C ASN A 253 16.20 25.96 -1.53
N GLY A 254 16.84 26.32 -0.42
CA GLY A 254 16.40 27.30 0.57
C GLY A 254 16.49 28.77 0.16
N ASP A 255 16.14 29.14 -1.08
CA ASP A 255 16.05 30.55 -1.52
C ASP A 255 14.63 31.14 -1.45
N THR A 256 13.77 30.55 -0.63
CA THR A 256 12.71 31.31 0.05
C THR A 256 12.72 30.96 1.53
N ALA A 257 13.27 31.87 2.33
CA ALA A 257 13.31 31.81 3.79
C ALA A 257 11.90 31.92 4.43
N SER A 258 10.88 31.23 3.92
CA SER A 258 9.50 31.41 4.42
C SER A 258 8.55 30.21 4.36
N ALA A 259 8.87 29.06 3.75
CA ALA A 259 7.82 28.03 3.51
C ALA A 259 8.13 26.55 3.85
N GLY A 260 9.37 26.15 4.15
CA GLY A 260 9.73 24.72 4.23
C GLY A 260 9.88 24.12 5.64
N ASN A 261 10.67 24.74 6.49
CA ASN A 261 11.06 24.18 7.80
C ASN A 261 10.62 25.11 8.93
N GLN A 262 9.31 25.27 9.10
CA GLN A 262 8.80 25.86 10.34
C GLN A 262 9.02 24.83 11.45
N PRO A 263 9.58 25.25 12.61
CA PRO A 263 9.74 24.35 13.75
C PRO A 263 8.36 23.82 14.15
N TYR A 264 8.31 22.53 14.44
CA TYR A 264 7.10 21.88 14.94
C TYR A 264 7.23 21.71 16.44
N TYR A 265 6.70 22.66 17.22
CA TYR A 265 6.95 22.74 18.67
C TYR A 265 8.46 22.76 18.97
N ASN A 266 8.96 21.72 19.63
CA ASN A 266 10.36 21.57 20.02
C ASN A 266 11.18 20.78 18.99
N PHE A 267 10.58 20.41 17.87
CA PHE A 267 11.24 19.68 16.79
C PHE A 267 11.66 20.65 15.68
N PRO A 268 12.81 20.44 15.02
CA PRO A 268 13.25 21.30 13.93
C PRO A 268 12.25 21.37 12.75
N SER A 269 11.49 20.30 12.54
CA SER A 269 10.42 20.24 11.55
C SER A 269 9.34 19.22 11.94
N PHE A 270 8.21 19.23 11.24
CA PHE A 270 7.18 18.20 11.40
C PHE A 270 7.68 16.81 11.00
N VAL A 271 8.57 16.72 10.01
CA VAL A 271 9.21 15.45 9.63
C VAL A 271 10.02 14.91 10.79
N ASP A 272 10.85 15.74 11.45
CA ASP A 272 11.65 15.29 12.61
C ASP A 272 10.77 14.76 13.75
N PHE A 273 9.59 15.33 13.95
CA PHE A 273 8.59 14.81 14.87
C PHE A 273 8.03 13.45 14.42
N LEU A 274 7.64 13.28 13.15
CA LEU A 274 7.21 11.96 12.66
C LEU A 274 8.33 10.91 12.77
N MET A 275 9.58 11.33 12.60
CA MET A 275 10.74 10.47 12.77
C MET A 275 10.99 10.05 14.22
N SER A 276 10.67 10.91 15.21
CA SER A 276 10.72 10.49 16.62
C SER A 276 9.67 9.42 16.92
N LEU A 277 8.46 9.57 16.36
CA LEU A 277 7.39 8.59 16.50
C LEU A 277 7.73 7.21 15.91
N MET A 278 8.55 7.15 14.84
CA MET A 278 8.99 5.87 14.25
C MET A 278 9.71 4.96 15.23
N THR A 279 10.39 5.52 16.24
CA THR A 279 11.05 4.72 17.29
C THR A 279 10.05 3.87 18.09
N HIS A 280 8.78 4.26 18.08
CA HIS A 280 7.68 3.62 18.77
C HIS A 280 6.72 2.89 17.82
N TRP A 281 6.77 3.21 16.52
CA TRP A 281 6.00 2.56 15.46
C TRP A 281 6.81 2.48 14.17
N PRO A 282 7.58 1.39 13.96
CA PRO A 282 8.49 1.27 12.80
C PRO A 282 7.80 1.35 11.45
N ASP A 283 6.55 0.87 11.34
CA ASP A 283 5.75 0.88 10.12
C ASP A 283 5.01 2.21 9.88
N LEU A 284 5.35 3.29 10.59
CA LEU A 284 4.70 4.58 10.43
C LEU A 284 4.91 5.12 9.01
N PRO A 285 3.82 5.41 8.25
CA PRO A 285 3.95 5.96 6.91
C PRO A 285 4.36 7.43 6.98
N LEU A 286 5.47 7.77 6.31
CA LEU A 286 6.03 9.13 6.27
C LEU A 286 5.74 9.89 4.97
N ASN A 287 5.28 9.17 3.95
CA ASN A 287 5.06 9.71 2.62
C ASN A 287 3.90 9.01 1.93
N GLU A 288 3.50 9.55 0.77
CA GLU A 288 2.41 9.01 -0.03
C GLU A 288 2.60 7.52 -0.35
N LYS A 289 3.77 7.11 -0.87
CA LYS A 289 4.03 5.73 -1.30
C LYS A 289 3.90 4.73 -0.15
N SER A 290 4.48 5.04 1.02
CA SER A 290 4.36 4.21 2.22
C SER A 290 2.90 4.12 2.72
N ALA A 291 2.15 5.22 2.68
CA ALA A 291 0.74 5.24 3.04
C ALA A 291 -0.11 4.44 2.04
N LEU A 292 0.14 4.56 0.73
CA LEU A 292 -0.54 3.78 -0.31
C LEU A 292 -0.27 2.28 -0.16
N SER A 293 0.98 1.88 0.14
CA SER A 293 1.35 0.48 0.39
C SER A 293 0.54 -0.11 1.56
N LEU A 294 0.45 0.62 2.67
CA LEU A 294 -0.38 0.21 3.81
C LEU A 294 -1.89 0.21 3.48
N ALA A 295 -2.35 1.14 2.64
CA ALA A 295 -3.74 1.18 2.19
C ALA A 295 -4.08 -0.06 1.36
N VAL A 296 -3.26 -0.41 0.38
CA VAL A 296 -3.41 -1.59 -0.48
C VAL A 296 -3.39 -2.88 0.33
N LYS A 297 -2.42 -3.02 1.24
CA LYS A 297 -2.34 -4.17 2.15
C LYS A 297 -3.65 -4.35 2.93
N ASN A 298 -4.20 -3.27 3.47
CA ASN A 298 -5.43 -3.34 4.24
C ASN A 298 -6.69 -3.51 3.37
N TYR A 299 -6.76 -2.95 2.16
CA TYR A 299 -7.86 -3.25 1.24
C TYR A 299 -7.84 -4.71 0.80
N THR A 300 -6.66 -5.27 0.54
CA THR A 300 -6.46 -6.70 0.26
C THR A 300 -6.97 -7.58 1.40
N LEU A 301 -6.60 -7.24 2.64
CA LEU A 301 -7.05 -7.98 3.83
C LEU A 301 -8.55 -7.82 4.07
N SER A 302 -9.11 -6.64 3.80
CA SER A 302 -10.56 -6.40 3.87
C SER A 302 -11.31 -7.22 2.81
N TYR A 303 -10.81 -7.24 1.58
CA TYR A 303 -11.37 -8.01 0.47
C TYR A 303 -11.44 -9.50 0.76
N THR A 304 -10.47 -10.03 1.51
CA THR A 304 -10.36 -11.47 1.84
C THR A 304 -11.04 -11.86 3.15
N ASN A 305 -11.05 -10.98 4.15
CA ASN A 305 -11.46 -11.34 5.53
C ASN A 305 -12.75 -10.66 6.01
N GLU A 306 -13.33 -9.71 5.26
CA GLU A 306 -14.51 -8.97 5.68
C GLU A 306 -15.67 -9.12 4.67
N ASP A 307 -16.89 -9.29 5.18
CA ASP A 307 -18.12 -9.36 4.37
C ASP A 307 -18.54 -8.01 3.75
N TYR A 308 -17.66 -7.01 3.77
CA TYR A 308 -17.95 -5.68 3.25
C TYR A 308 -18.21 -5.71 1.73
N PHE A 309 -17.58 -6.65 1.01
CA PHE A 309 -17.67 -6.83 -0.43
C PHE A 309 -18.53 -8.05 -0.81
N ASP A 310 -19.70 -8.16 -0.20
CA ASP A 310 -20.68 -9.23 -0.39
C ASP A 310 -21.30 -9.30 -1.81
N THR A 311 -21.49 -8.16 -2.46
CA THR A 311 -22.04 -8.08 -3.82
C THR A 311 -20.95 -8.03 -4.91
N PRO A 312 -21.20 -8.58 -6.12
CA PRO A 312 -20.28 -8.48 -7.25
C PRO A 312 -19.86 -7.06 -7.59
N GLU A 313 -20.78 -6.10 -7.51
CA GLU A 313 -20.52 -4.68 -7.80
C GLU A 313 -19.56 -4.06 -6.79
N LYS A 314 -19.74 -4.36 -5.49
CA LYS A 314 -18.80 -3.94 -4.44
C LYS A 314 -17.42 -4.59 -4.61
N ARG A 315 -17.36 -5.88 -4.95
CA ARG A 315 -16.08 -6.57 -5.23
C ARG A 315 -15.35 -5.92 -6.39
N LEU A 316 -16.05 -5.62 -7.48
CA LEU A 316 -15.44 -4.93 -8.62
C LEU A 316 -14.88 -3.58 -8.22
N ASN A 317 -15.67 -2.75 -7.53
CA ASN A 317 -15.21 -1.42 -7.09
C ASN A 317 -14.01 -1.52 -6.13
N ALA A 318 -13.95 -2.57 -5.30
CA ALA A 318 -12.82 -2.82 -4.42
C ALA A 318 -11.55 -3.14 -5.22
N VAL A 319 -11.67 -4.03 -6.20
CA VAL A 319 -10.53 -4.42 -7.02
C VAL A 319 -10.10 -3.29 -7.95
N ASP A 320 -11.03 -2.53 -8.52
CA ASP A 320 -10.75 -1.31 -9.29
C ASP A 320 -9.90 -0.33 -8.47
N LEU A 321 -10.27 -0.11 -7.21
CA LEU A 321 -9.47 0.71 -6.30
C LEU A 321 -8.11 0.06 -5.97
N ILE A 322 -8.07 -1.23 -5.60
CA ILE A 322 -6.82 -1.92 -5.27
C ILE A 322 -5.83 -1.88 -6.45
N GLU A 323 -6.34 -2.13 -7.66
CA GLU A 323 -5.60 -2.05 -8.92
C GLU A 323 -5.02 -0.65 -9.14
N ASP A 324 -5.82 0.40 -9.07
CA ASP A 324 -5.34 1.77 -9.24
C ASP A 324 -4.24 2.13 -8.23
N LEU A 325 -4.40 1.67 -6.98
CA LEU A 325 -3.39 1.89 -5.95
C LEU A 325 -2.09 1.13 -6.25
N TYR A 326 -2.15 -0.11 -6.78
CA TYR A 326 -0.97 -0.84 -7.23
C TYR A 326 -0.28 -0.16 -8.42
N VAL A 327 -1.06 0.35 -9.39
CA VAL A 327 -0.52 1.14 -10.50
C VAL A 327 0.23 2.37 -9.99
N ARG A 328 -0.31 3.07 -8.99
CA ARG A 328 0.37 4.21 -8.34
C ARG A 328 1.60 3.83 -7.53
N LEU A 329 1.74 2.57 -7.16
CA LEU A 329 2.93 2.02 -6.52
C LEU A 329 3.95 1.50 -7.54
N ASP A 330 3.68 1.62 -8.84
CA ASP A 330 4.42 1.03 -9.95
C ASP A 330 4.49 -0.51 -9.91
N ASP A 331 3.54 -1.15 -9.23
CA ASP A 331 3.44 -2.61 -9.11
C ASP A 331 2.36 -3.15 -10.07
N TYR A 332 2.69 -3.11 -11.35
CA TYR A 332 1.80 -3.55 -12.43
C TYR A 332 1.51 -5.05 -12.39
N ASP A 333 2.42 -5.87 -11.86
CA ASP A 333 2.22 -7.31 -11.76
C ASP A 333 1.13 -7.64 -10.73
N SER A 334 1.16 -7.02 -9.56
CA SER A 334 0.09 -7.15 -8.57
C SER A 334 -1.24 -6.62 -9.09
N ALA A 335 -1.24 -5.48 -9.80
CA ALA A 335 -2.44 -4.94 -10.45
C ALA A 335 -3.07 -5.96 -11.44
N LEU A 336 -2.26 -6.56 -12.33
CA LEU A 336 -2.72 -7.56 -13.30
C LEU A 336 -3.26 -8.84 -12.64
N ASN A 337 -2.61 -9.29 -11.56
CA ASN A 337 -3.07 -10.45 -10.78
C ASN A 337 -4.47 -10.20 -10.21
N TYR A 338 -4.72 -9.00 -9.67
CA TYR A 338 -6.02 -8.62 -9.13
C TYR A 338 -7.12 -8.56 -10.20
N VAL A 339 -6.83 -7.99 -11.38
CA VAL A 339 -7.77 -8.00 -12.50
C VAL A 339 -8.08 -9.43 -12.95
N THR A 340 -7.09 -10.31 -12.95
CA THR A 340 -7.27 -11.73 -13.28
C THR A 340 -8.15 -12.46 -12.25
N GLU A 341 -8.04 -12.11 -10.97
CA GLU A 341 -8.93 -12.65 -9.93
C GLU A 341 -10.39 -12.19 -10.09
N ILE A 342 -10.66 -10.97 -10.55
CA ILE A 342 -12.04 -10.55 -10.93
C ILE A 342 -12.57 -11.48 -12.01
N TYR A 343 -11.75 -11.79 -13.01
CA TYR A 343 -12.16 -12.67 -14.10
C TYR A 343 -12.57 -14.06 -13.62
N ARG A 344 -11.73 -14.65 -12.77
CA ARG A 344 -11.97 -15.97 -12.19
C ARG A 344 -13.23 -15.95 -11.32
N SER A 345 -13.35 -14.96 -10.43
CA SER A 345 -14.51 -14.82 -9.54
C SER A 345 -15.81 -14.53 -10.31
N GLY A 346 -15.79 -13.58 -11.25
CA GLY A 346 -16.96 -13.21 -12.04
C GLY A 346 -17.44 -14.34 -12.95
N THR A 347 -16.51 -15.10 -13.55
CA THR A 347 -16.86 -16.29 -14.34
C THR A 347 -17.51 -17.37 -13.47
N LYS A 348 -16.97 -17.61 -12.27
CA LYS A 348 -17.55 -18.54 -11.29
C LYS A 348 -18.93 -18.11 -10.83
N ASP A 349 -19.12 -16.83 -10.48
CA ASP A 349 -20.41 -16.28 -10.05
C ASP A 349 -21.46 -16.37 -11.16
N ARG A 350 -21.07 -16.03 -12.39
CA ARG A 350 -21.92 -16.17 -13.59
C ARG A 350 -22.35 -17.62 -13.81
N GLN A 351 -21.42 -18.57 -13.71
CA GLN A 351 -21.74 -19.99 -13.84
C GLN A 351 -22.68 -20.45 -12.72
N GLY A 352 -22.46 -19.98 -11.49
CA GLY A 352 -23.34 -20.25 -10.35
C GLY A 352 -24.77 -19.74 -10.57
N LEU A 353 -24.93 -18.57 -11.19
CA LEU A 353 -26.23 -18.02 -11.55
C LEU A 353 -26.93 -18.81 -12.66
N TYR A 354 -26.20 -19.21 -13.71
CA TYR A 354 -26.75 -20.11 -14.73
C TYR A 354 -27.22 -21.44 -14.15
N ASN A 355 -26.43 -22.02 -13.24
CA ASN A 355 -26.80 -23.25 -12.55
C ASN A 355 -28.08 -23.04 -11.73
N LYS A 356 -28.19 -21.95 -10.96
CA LYS A 356 -29.39 -21.61 -10.18
C LYS A 356 -30.63 -21.40 -11.06
N MET A 357 -30.47 -20.83 -12.25
CA MET A 357 -31.57 -20.59 -13.20
C MET A 357 -32.14 -21.90 -13.75
N ASN A 358 -31.30 -22.92 -13.89
CA ASN A 358 -31.63 -24.19 -14.53
C ASN A 358 -31.88 -25.34 -13.54
N SER A 359 -31.52 -25.18 -12.26
CA SER A 359 -31.67 -26.20 -11.22
C SER A 359 -33.02 -26.09 -10.50
N LYS A 360 -33.57 -27.22 -10.06
CA LYS A 360 -34.68 -27.23 -9.09
C LYS A 360 -34.23 -26.66 -7.75
N LYS A 361 -35.12 -25.94 -7.08
CA LYS A 361 -34.97 -25.48 -5.70
C LYS A 361 -35.07 -26.67 -4.73
N ALA A 362 -34.76 -26.43 -3.45
CA ALA A 362 -34.84 -27.45 -2.41
C ALA A 362 -36.25 -28.03 -2.21
N ASP A 363 -37.29 -27.27 -2.57
CA ASP A 363 -38.70 -27.69 -2.56
C ASP A 363 -39.11 -28.46 -3.83
N GLY A 364 -38.18 -28.74 -4.74
CA GLY A 364 -38.42 -29.46 -6.00
C GLY A 364 -39.00 -28.60 -7.13
N THR A 365 -39.29 -27.32 -6.89
CA THR A 365 -39.83 -26.39 -7.90
C THR A 365 -38.72 -25.73 -8.73
N TYR A 366 -39.05 -25.23 -9.92
CA TYR A 366 -38.12 -24.42 -10.72
C TYR A 366 -38.23 -22.93 -10.36
N PRO A 367 -37.18 -22.12 -10.63
CA PRO A 367 -37.28 -20.67 -10.54
C PRO A 367 -38.47 -20.13 -11.35
N THR A 368 -39.27 -19.29 -10.73
CA THR A 368 -40.37 -18.56 -11.37
C THR A 368 -39.82 -17.59 -12.43
N GLN A 369 -40.67 -17.13 -13.35
CA GLN A 369 -40.23 -16.19 -14.39
C GLN A 369 -39.61 -14.92 -13.79
N SER A 370 -40.24 -14.34 -12.77
CA SER A 370 -39.70 -13.15 -12.08
C SER A 370 -38.33 -13.40 -11.44
N GLU A 371 -38.07 -14.61 -10.94
CA GLU A 371 -36.75 -14.98 -10.41
C GLU A 371 -35.72 -15.15 -11.53
N LYS A 372 -36.11 -15.71 -12.68
CA LYS A 372 -35.26 -15.79 -13.86
C LYS A 372 -34.87 -14.40 -14.35
N ASP A 373 -35.83 -13.48 -14.46
CA ASP A 373 -35.57 -12.09 -14.88
C ASP A 373 -34.57 -11.38 -13.93
N ARG A 374 -34.65 -11.66 -12.62
CA ARG A 374 -33.69 -11.17 -11.61
C ARG A 374 -32.30 -11.76 -11.80
N ILE A 375 -32.22 -13.07 -12.06
CA ILE A 375 -30.95 -13.77 -12.32
C ILE A 375 -30.31 -13.25 -13.61
N GLU A 376 -31.08 -13.08 -14.68
CA GLU A 376 -30.62 -12.51 -15.95
C GLU A 376 -30.08 -11.08 -15.75
N SER A 377 -30.78 -10.26 -14.97
CA SER A 377 -30.31 -8.92 -14.62
C SER A 377 -28.96 -8.96 -13.86
N GLN A 378 -28.74 -9.94 -12.98
CA GLN A 378 -27.46 -10.13 -12.29
C GLN A 378 -26.37 -10.59 -13.25
N ILE A 379 -26.67 -11.54 -14.15
CA ILE A 379 -25.73 -12.01 -15.18
C ILE A 379 -25.31 -10.85 -16.09
N ALA A 380 -26.24 -10.01 -16.51
CA ALA A 380 -25.96 -8.83 -17.33
C ALA A 380 -24.98 -7.87 -16.62
N ARG A 381 -25.17 -7.64 -15.31
CA ARG A 381 -24.25 -6.83 -14.49
C ARG A 381 -22.85 -7.46 -14.38
N ILE A 382 -22.77 -8.78 -14.22
CA ILE A 382 -21.48 -9.50 -14.20
C ILE A 382 -20.80 -9.44 -15.57
N ASN A 383 -21.53 -9.59 -16.68
CA ASN A 383 -20.93 -9.51 -18.01
C ASN A 383 -20.39 -8.10 -18.31
N ALA A 384 -21.13 -7.05 -17.96
CA ALA A 384 -20.65 -5.67 -18.07
C ALA A 384 -19.38 -5.44 -17.22
N THR A 385 -19.33 -6.06 -16.05
CA THR A 385 -18.15 -6.05 -15.17
C THR A 385 -16.94 -6.74 -15.79
N LEU A 386 -17.11 -7.95 -16.34
CA LEU A 386 -16.05 -8.70 -16.98
C LEU A 386 -15.52 -7.97 -18.22
N SER A 387 -16.39 -7.36 -19.02
CA SER A 387 -15.98 -6.53 -20.17
C SER A 387 -15.07 -5.39 -19.74
N LYS A 388 -15.45 -4.62 -18.70
CA LYS A 388 -14.61 -3.53 -18.16
C LYS A 388 -13.27 -4.03 -17.64
N ALA A 389 -13.25 -5.19 -16.98
CA ALA A 389 -12.01 -5.82 -16.53
C ALA A 389 -11.11 -6.22 -17.70
N SER A 390 -11.67 -6.56 -18.88
CA SER A 390 -10.92 -6.84 -20.11
C SER A 390 -10.16 -5.63 -20.60
N ASP A 391 -10.89 -4.54 -20.74
CA ASP A 391 -10.35 -3.30 -21.28
C ASP A 391 -9.23 -2.79 -20.36
N LYS A 392 -9.45 -2.88 -19.04
CA LYS A 392 -8.44 -2.58 -18.02
C LYS A 392 -7.22 -3.49 -18.07
N LYS A 393 -7.40 -4.81 -18.22
CA LYS A 393 -6.28 -5.75 -18.34
C LYS A 393 -5.38 -5.37 -19.50
N LYS A 394 -5.98 -5.05 -20.65
CA LYS A 394 -5.26 -4.61 -21.84
C LYS A 394 -4.50 -3.29 -21.61
N ASP A 395 -5.16 -2.29 -21.02
CA ASP A 395 -4.52 -1.01 -20.68
C ASP A 395 -3.35 -1.19 -19.70
N LEU A 396 -3.49 -2.06 -18.69
CA LEU A 396 -2.43 -2.39 -17.75
C LEU A 396 -1.25 -3.11 -18.42
N GLU A 397 -1.53 -4.06 -19.30
CA GLU A 397 -0.49 -4.75 -20.08
C GLU A 397 0.28 -3.73 -20.96
N GLU A 398 -0.42 -2.82 -21.62
CA GLU A 398 0.19 -1.75 -22.42
C GLU A 398 1.04 -0.81 -21.55
N LYS A 399 0.53 -0.37 -20.39
CA LYS A 399 1.28 0.46 -19.43
C LYS A 399 2.50 -0.25 -18.88
N ARG A 400 2.36 -1.50 -18.43
CA ARG A 400 3.45 -2.37 -17.95
C ARG A 400 4.55 -2.44 -19.01
N LEU A 401 4.19 -2.75 -20.26
CA LEU A 401 5.17 -2.83 -21.35
C LEU A 401 5.81 -1.47 -21.66
N SER A 402 5.06 -0.37 -21.63
CA SER A 402 5.59 0.97 -21.88
C SER A 402 6.64 1.41 -20.85
N VAL A 403 6.47 1.01 -19.59
CA VAL A 403 7.41 1.30 -18.49
C VAL A 403 8.63 0.37 -18.55
N MET A 404 8.43 -0.88 -18.94
CA MET A 404 9.49 -1.89 -18.93
C MET A 404 10.35 -1.89 -20.20
N LEU A 405 9.78 -1.56 -21.36
CA LEU A 405 10.48 -1.55 -22.65
C LEU A 405 11.78 -0.72 -22.60
N PRO A 406 11.82 0.53 -22.11
CA PRO A 406 13.06 1.30 -22.04
C PRO A 406 14.14 0.63 -21.19
N ARG A 407 13.75 -0.10 -20.14
CA ARG A 407 14.68 -0.80 -19.23
C ARG A 407 15.29 -2.01 -19.91
N VAL A 408 14.47 -2.80 -20.61
CA VAL A 408 14.92 -3.96 -21.39
C VAL A 408 15.82 -3.51 -22.55
N MET A 409 15.40 -2.48 -23.29
CA MET A 409 16.19 -1.90 -24.39
C MET A 409 17.52 -1.32 -23.90
N ALA A 410 17.58 -0.72 -22.71
CA ALA A 410 18.84 -0.25 -22.15
C ALA A 410 19.85 -1.40 -21.93
N ILE A 411 19.40 -2.56 -21.46
CA ILE A 411 20.26 -3.74 -21.27
C ILE A 411 20.76 -4.27 -22.62
N ILE A 412 19.85 -4.40 -23.61
CA ILE A 412 20.19 -4.86 -24.96
C ILE A 412 21.19 -3.90 -25.63
N ASN A 413 20.95 -2.59 -25.54
CA ASN A 413 21.83 -1.60 -26.14
C ASN A 413 23.21 -1.54 -25.46
N GLN A 414 23.28 -1.80 -24.15
CA GLN A 414 24.55 -1.90 -23.42
C GLN A 414 25.29 -3.20 -23.72
N ASN A 415 24.60 -4.24 -24.21
CA ASN A 415 25.16 -5.55 -24.50
C ASN A 415 24.66 -6.05 -25.87
N PRO A 416 25.15 -5.51 -27.01
CA PRO A 416 24.59 -5.81 -28.33
C PRO A 416 24.64 -7.29 -28.76
N GLN A 417 25.50 -8.08 -28.12
CA GLN A 417 25.69 -9.52 -28.37
C GLN A 417 25.07 -10.40 -27.26
N ILE A 418 24.20 -9.84 -26.43
CA ILE A 418 23.61 -10.59 -25.31
C ILE A 418 22.74 -11.74 -25.83
N LEU A 419 22.98 -12.94 -25.29
CA LEU A 419 22.16 -14.11 -25.58
C LEU A 419 20.84 -14.04 -24.80
N GLU A 420 19.80 -14.69 -25.32
CA GLU A 420 18.47 -14.72 -24.68
C GLU A 420 18.54 -15.21 -23.22
N ALA A 421 19.29 -16.28 -22.96
CA ALA A 421 19.49 -16.81 -21.60
C ALA A 421 20.20 -15.81 -20.67
N GLU A 422 21.19 -15.08 -21.17
CA GLU A 422 21.93 -14.08 -20.38
C GLU A 422 21.06 -12.84 -20.11
N LEU A 423 20.20 -12.46 -21.05
CA LEU A 423 19.24 -11.39 -20.85
C LEU A 423 18.23 -11.76 -19.76
N LEU A 424 17.68 -12.97 -19.77
CA LEU A 424 16.74 -13.43 -18.74
C LEU A 424 17.37 -13.38 -17.33
N ILE A 425 18.65 -13.77 -17.20
CA ILE A 425 19.38 -13.66 -15.92
C ILE A 425 19.50 -12.19 -15.50
N LYS A 426 19.95 -11.29 -16.40
CA LYS A 426 20.07 -9.85 -16.09
C LYS A 426 18.72 -9.21 -15.75
N LEU A 427 17.63 -9.65 -16.38
CA LEU A 427 16.28 -9.21 -16.05
C LEU A 427 15.87 -9.67 -14.65
N ALA A 428 16.13 -10.92 -14.29
CA ALA A 428 15.86 -11.44 -12.96
C ALA A 428 16.66 -10.70 -11.86
N GLU A 429 17.93 -10.36 -12.12
CA GLU A 429 18.78 -9.59 -11.20
C GLU A 429 18.24 -8.18 -10.90
N ILE A 430 17.55 -7.55 -11.88
CA ILE A 430 16.89 -6.26 -11.68
C ILE A 430 15.42 -6.38 -11.25
N GLY A 431 14.99 -7.60 -10.90
CA GLY A 431 13.64 -7.89 -10.40
C GLY A 431 12.54 -7.84 -11.46
N LEU A 432 12.88 -8.00 -12.75
CA LEU A 432 11.89 -8.07 -13.82
C LEU A 432 11.50 -9.53 -14.11
N PRO A 433 10.20 -9.88 -14.10
CA PRO A 433 9.76 -11.23 -14.41
C PRO A 433 10.01 -11.60 -15.88
N GLU A 434 10.38 -12.86 -16.12
CA GLU A 434 10.66 -13.42 -17.46
C GLU A 434 9.50 -13.25 -18.44
N SER A 435 8.26 -13.26 -17.94
CA SER A 435 7.05 -12.99 -18.74
C SER A 435 7.12 -11.69 -19.54
N ILE A 436 7.80 -10.65 -19.04
CA ILE A 436 7.95 -9.36 -19.75
C ILE A 436 8.74 -9.54 -21.05
N TYR A 437 9.79 -10.35 -21.02
CA TYR A 437 10.58 -10.62 -22.21
C TYR A 437 9.76 -11.38 -23.26
N ALA A 438 9.00 -12.39 -22.83
CA ALA A 438 8.10 -13.12 -23.72
C ALA A 438 7.04 -12.19 -24.35
N ASP A 439 6.40 -11.33 -23.55
CA ASP A 439 5.38 -10.38 -24.01
C ASP A 439 5.96 -9.36 -25.03
N LEU A 440 7.17 -8.84 -24.77
CA LEU A 440 7.87 -7.91 -25.65
C LEU A 440 8.30 -8.57 -26.97
N LYS A 441 8.76 -9.83 -26.91
CA LYS A 441 9.15 -10.64 -28.07
C LYS A 441 7.92 -10.96 -28.94
N GLU A 442 6.82 -11.40 -28.33
CA GLU A 442 5.56 -11.70 -29.03
C GLU A 442 5.01 -10.46 -29.76
N LYS A 443 5.12 -9.28 -29.15
CA LYS A 443 4.69 -8.00 -29.75
C LYS A 443 5.72 -7.37 -30.70
N ASN A 444 6.83 -8.05 -31.00
CA ASN A 444 7.92 -7.53 -31.84
C ASN A 444 8.47 -6.17 -31.39
N MET A 445 8.51 -5.92 -30.08
CA MET A 445 8.95 -4.64 -29.49
C MET A 445 10.45 -4.62 -29.17
N ILE A 446 11.13 -5.77 -29.27
CA ILE A 446 12.57 -5.94 -29.05
C ILE A 446 13.19 -6.72 -30.22
N PRO A 447 14.48 -6.52 -30.53
CA PRO A 447 15.15 -7.26 -31.60
C PRO A 447 15.20 -8.76 -31.30
N ALA A 448 15.15 -9.58 -32.36
CA ALA A 448 15.33 -11.02 -32.25
C ALA A 448 16.77 -11.31 -31.76
N LEU A 449 16.88 -11.96 -30.61
CA LEU A 449 18.16 -12.43 -30.07
C LEU A 449 18.38 -13.88 -30.54
N THR A 450 19.63 -14.26 -30.78
CA THR A 450 19.98 -15.63 -31.16
C THR A 450 19.71 -16.58 -29.99
N GLY A 451 18.87 -17.59 -30.23
CA GLY A 451 18.54 -18.64 -29.26
C GLY A 451 19.56 -19.78 -29.29
N GLU A 452 20.05 -20.12 -28.11
CA GLU A 452 20.91 -21.26 -27.74
C GLU A 452 22.35 -21.30 -28.26
N ALA A 453 23.25 -21.60 -27.31
CA ALA A 453 24.63 -21.98 -27.56
C ALA A 453 24.65 -23.23 -28.44
N GLU A 454 25.27 -23.14 -29.61
CA GLU A 454 25.75 -24.32 -30.31
C GLU A 454 26.64 -25.09 -29.33
N SER A 455 26.12 -26.23 -28.84
CA SER A 455 26.91 -27.17 -28.07
C SER A 455 28.15 -27.53 -28.88
N GLU A 456 29.31 -27.18 -28.36
CA GLU A 456 30.61 -27.71 -28.75
C GLU A 456 30.54 -29.26 -28.74
N LYS A 457 30.20 -29.82 -29.90
CA LYS A 457 30.46 -31.21 -30.29
C LYS A 457 30.91 -31.24 -31.75
N LYS A 458 31.97 -30.51 -32.04
CA LYS A 458 32.95 -30.87 -33.06
C LYS A 458 34.30 -30.88 -32.36
N ASP A 459 35.13 -31.84 -32.75
CA ASP A 459 36.47 -32.12 -32.20
C ASP A 459 36.53 -33.15 -31.07
N ALA A 460 35.96 -34.34 -31.30
CA ALA A 460 36.50 -35.59 -30.76
C ALA A 460 35.89 -36.84 -31.44
N ALA A 461 36.10 -37.01 -32.75
CA ALA A 461 35.99 -38.33 -33.40
C ALA A 461 36.56 -38.28 -34.83
N SER A 462 37.87 -38.09 -34.95
CA SER A 462 38.62 -38.46 -36.15
C SER A 462 39.90 -39.16 -35.72
N ALA A 463 39.76 -40.43 -35.36
CA ALA A 463 40.85 -41.40 -35.42
C ALA A 463 40.25 -42.82 -35.46
N GLU A 464 40.59 -43.52 -36.54
CA GLU A 464 40.59 -44.98 -36.70
C GLU A 464 39.28 -45.69 -37.07
N GLY A 465 39.20 -46.07 -38.34
CA GLY A 465 38.72 -47.40 -38.68
C GLY A 465 37.89 -47.51 -39.96
N ALA A 466 38.38 -48.36 -40.87
CA ALA A 466 37.75 -48.89 -42.08
C ALA A 466 37.79 -47.93 -43.29
N GLY A 467 38.67 -48.13 -44.29
CA GLY A 467 38.99 -49.41 -44.91
C GLY A 467 38.00 -49.63 -46.05
N GLU A 468 38.43 -49.19 -47.23
CA GLU A 468 37.75 -49.31 -48.52
C GLU A 468 37.21 -50.72 -48.77
N LYS A 469 36.03 -50.78 -49.40
CA LYS A 469 35.80 -51.70 -50.52
C LYS A 469 34.63 -51.22 -51.38
N GLU A 470 35.01 -50.81 -52.58
CA GLU A 470 34.18 -50.59 -53.76
C GLU A 470 33.36 -51.83 -54.14
N GLU A 471 32.34 -51.48 -54.92
CA GLU A 471 31.35 -52.29 -55.62
C GLU A 471 31.89 -53.56 -56.29
N ALA A 472 31.04 -54.59 -56.25
CA ALA A 472 30.87 -55.54 -57.34
C ALA A 472 29.41 -55.41 -57.81
N SER A 473 29.06 -55.46 -59.09
CA SER A 473 29.82 -55.57 -60.32
C SER A 473 28.84 -55.48 -61.49
N LEU A 474 29.17 -54.69 -62.50
CA LEU A 474 28.75 -54.66 -63.92
C LEU A 474 29.00 -53.20 -64.35
N VAL A 475 30.10 -52.83 -65.01
CA VAL A 475 31.11 -53.58 -65.79
C VAL A 475 32.52 -53.15 -65.38
#